data_AF-A0A0C2FBT4-F1
#
_entry.id   AF-A0A0C2FBT4-F1
#
_cell.length_a   1.000
_cell.length_b   1.000
_cell.length_c   1.000
_cell.angle_alpha   90.00
_cell.angle_beta   90.00
_cell.angle_gamma   90.00
#
_symmetry.space_group_name_H-M   'P 1'
#
loop_
_entity.id
_entity.type
_entity.pdbx_description
1 polymer ?
#
loop_
_entity_poly.entity_id
_entity_poly.type
_entity_poly.pdbx_seq_one_letter_code
_entity_poly.pdbx_strand_id
1 'polypeptide(L)'
;LSKGLHPPISAPKKVEFDEELRSILDHPSKGIIVFSLGTVSNTTNMPEQMIKSFVEAFAKLDDYTILWRMEGKVEQAESIKHLHLLKWLPQKDIMKLPNMKLLIAHGGYNSFLETAQAGVPAVLMPLFADQKINAMRAQRFGIARVLDKLRLTPEIVHEAVQDVLDDEK
;
A
#
# COMPACT_ATOMS: atom_id res chain seq x y z
N LEU A 1 32.77 24.12 -31.22
CA LEU A 1 32.73 23.04 -30.22
C LEU A 1 31.86 23.50 -29.05
N SER A 2 30.57 23.16 -29.09
CA SER A 2 29.59 23.50 -28.04
C SER A 2 29.81 22.58 -26.84
N LYS A 3 30.21 23.15 -25.69
CA LYS A 3 30.25 22.43 -24.41
C LYS A 3 28.81 22.29 -23.90
N GLY A 4 28.29 21.06 -23.94
CA GLY A 4 27.00 20.71 -23.35
C GLY A 4 26.99 21.02 -21.85
N LEU A 5 26.20 22.01 -21.47
CA LEU A 5 25.93 22.37 -20.09
C LEU A 5 24.78 21.47 -19.59
N HIS A 6 25.09 20.23 -19.18
CA HIS A 6 24.15 19.48 -18.37
C HIS A 6 24.23 20.02 -16.94
N PRO A 7 23.12 20.50 -16.35
CA PRO A 7 23.12 20.86 -14.94
C PRO A 7 23.45 19.61 -14.10
N PRO A 8 24.18 19.76 -12.98
CA PRO A 8 24.43 18.64 -12.08
C PRO A 8 23.08 18.07 -11.64
N ILE A 9 22.94 16.74 -11.72
CA ILE A 9 21.79 16.02 -11.18
C ILE A 9 21.77 16.34 -9.68
N SER A 10 20.84 17.17 -9.24
CA SER A 10 20.69 17.50 -7.83
C SER A 10 20.42 16.21 -7.05
N ALA A 11 21.09 16.01 -5.92
CA ALA A 11 20.73 14.94 -4.99
C ALA A 11 19.21 14.96 -4.73
N PRO A 12 18.52 13.80 -4.71
CA PRO A 12 17.09 13.76 -4.49
C PRO A 12 16.77 14.46 -3.18
N LYS A 13 15.85 15.43 -3.23
CA LYS A 13 15.39 16.17 -2.07
C LYS A 13 14.85 15.18 -1.04
N LYS A 14 15.40 15.20 0.18
CA LYS A 14 14.92 14.33 1.28
C LYS A 14 13.44 14.66 1.50
N VAL A 15 12.59 13.63 1.46
CA VAL A 15 11.17 13.80 1.77
C VAL A 15 11.04 14.14 3.25
N GLU A 16 10.30 15.19 3.56
CA GLU A 16 9.89 15.53 4.92
C GLU A 16 8.45 15.06 5.17
N PHE A 17 8.25 14.36 6.28
CA PHE A 17 6.93 13.97 6.79
C PHE A 17 6.59 14.85 8.00
N ASP A 18 5.29 15.04 8.25
CA ASP A 18 4.84 15.66 9.49
C ASP A 18 5.24 14.83 10.73
N GLU A 19 5.16 15.44 11.92
CA GLU A 19 5.60 14.81 13.17
C GLU A 19 4.84 13.54 13.51
N GLU A 20 3.54 13.49 13.22
CA GLU A 20 2.68 12.34 13.49
C GLU A 20 3.14 11.14 12.65
N LEU A 21 3.20 11.31 11.33
CA LEU A 21 3.64 10.24 10.43
C LEU A 21 5.09 9.85 10.70
N ARG A 22 5.96 10.81 11.01
CA ARG A 22 7.35 10.51 11.38
C ARG A 22 7.44 9.64 12.62
N SER A 23 6.64 9.92 13.65
CA SER A 23 6.62 9.10 14.88
C SER A 23 6.21 7.65 14.61
N ILE A 24 5.30 7.44 13.66
CA ILE A 24 4.87 6.11 13.22
C ILE A 24 5.99 5.42 12.44
N LEU A 25 6.61 6.13 11.49
CA LEU A 25 7.64 5.60 10.59
C LEU A 25 8.96 5.28 11.30
N ASP A 26 9.29 6.01 12.38
CA ASP A 26 10.51 5.80 13.17
C ASP A 26 10.39 4.61 14.15
N HIS A 27 9.19 4.03 14.32
CA HIS A 27 9.00 2.85 15.18
C HIS A 27 9.66 1.59 14.54
N PRO A 28 10.42 0.79 15.31
CA PRO A 28 11.02 -0.45 14.80
C PRO A 28 9.97 -1.41 14.21
N SER A 29 10.28 -1.96 13.03
CA SER A 29 9.38 -2.80 12.23
C SER A 29 10.18 -3.55 11.15
N LYS A 30 9.68 -4.70 10.68
CA LYS A 30 10.22 -5.43 9.52
C LYS A 30 10.00 -4.68 8.20
N GLY A 31 9.06 -3.74 8.17
CA GLY A 31 8.81 -2.89 7.02
C GLY A 31 7.43 -2.24 7.01
N ILE A 32 7.20 -1.41 6.01
CA ILE A 32 5.98 -0.62 5.85
C ILE A 32 5.07 -1.28 4.81
N ILE A 33 3.82 -1.45 5.20
CA ILE A 33 2.73 -1.85 4.30
C ILE A 33 1.80 -0.64 4.16
N VAL A 34 1.53 -0.22 2.93
CA VAL A 34 0.56 0.85 2.64
C VAL A 34 -0.70 0.24 2.07
N PHE A 35 -1.85 0.54 2.67
CA PHE A 35 -3.16 0.20 2.10
C PHE A 35 -3.92 1.45 1.67
N SER A 36 -4.16 1.59 0.36
CA SER A 36 -4.82 2.77 -0.22
C SER A 36 -5.65 2.42 -1.46
N LEU A 37 -6.97 2.65 -1.37
CA LEU A 37 -7.91 2.46 -2.49
C LEU A 37 -8.02 3.70 -3.40
N GLY A 38 -7.07 4.63 -3.32
CA GLY A 38 -7.07 5.85 -4.13
C GLY A 38 -8.10 6.88 -3.67
N THR A 39 -8.15 8.04 -4.33
CA THR A 39 -8.98 9.20 -3.92
C THR A 39 -10.42 9.14 -4.41
N VAL A 40 -10.70 8.31 -5.42
CA VAL A 40 -12.03 8.18 -6.03
C VAL A 40 -12.91 7.17 -5.28
N SER A 41 -12.29 6.24 -4.55
CA SER A 41 -13.01 5.25 -3.76
C SER A 41 -13.55 5.90 -2.49
N ASN A 42 -14.87 5.90 -2.32
CA ASN A 42 -15.47 6.31 -1.06
C ASN A 42 -15.25 5.23 0.01
N THR A 43 -14.22 5.41 0.82
CA THR A 43 -13.86 4.47 1.90
C THR A 43 -14.88 4.41 3.03
N THR A 44 -15.74 5.43 3.19
CA THR A 44 -16.83 5.42 4.19
C THR A 44 -17.94 4.41 3.86
N ASN A 45 -18.06 4.01 2.58
CA ASN A 45 -19.03 3.00 2.14
C ASN A 45 -18.40 1.61 1.97
N MET A 46 -17.21 1.38 2.54
CA MET A 46 -16.58 0.05 2.50
C MET A 46 -17.46 -0.95 3.26
N PRO A 47 -17.83 -2.10 2.66
CA PRO A 47 -18.64 -3.10 3.34
C PRO A 47 -17.97 -3.60 4.62
N GLU A 48 -18.75 -3.79 5.68
CA GLU A 48 -18.24 -4.23 6.99
C GLU A 48 -17.43 -5.54 6.88
N GLN A 49 -17.91 -6.50 6.08
CA GLN A 49 -17.20 -7.76 5.83
C GLN A 49 -15.81 -7.55 5.20
N MET A 50 -15.67 -6.55 4.32
CA MET A 50 -14.39 -6.20 3.72
C MET A 50 -13.46 -5.58 4.76
N ILE A 51 -13.97 -4.64 5.56
CA ILE A 51 -13.21 -4.03 6.67
C ILE A 51 -12.71 -5.12 7.62
N LYS A 52 -13.62 -6.00 8.07
CA LYS A 52 -13.31 -7.13 8.95
C LYS A 52 -12.21 -8.02 8.37
N SER A 53 -12.30 -8.36 7.09
CA SER A 53 -11.29 -9.19 6.41
C SER A 53 -9.89 -8.56 6.47
N PHE A 54 -9.78 -7.25 6.23
CA PHE A 54 -8.49 -6.56 6.32
C PHE A 54 -8.00 -6.39 7.76
N VAL A 55 -8.87 -5.98 8.69
CA VAL A 55 -8.50 -5.78 10.09
C VAL A 55 -8.00 -7.07 10.72
N GLU A 56 -8.71 -8.18 10.55
CA GLU A 56 -8.33 -9.48 11.13
C GLU A 56 -7.06 -10.06 10.47
N ALA A 57 -6.83 -9.78 9.19
CA ALA A 57 -5.59 -10.15 8.52
C ALA A 57 -4.40 -9.32 9.04
N PHE A 58 -4.58 -8.00 9.13
CA PHE A 58 -3.55 -7.07 9.60
C PHE A 58 -3.18 -7.27 11.06
N ALA A 59 -4.13 -7.71 11.90
CA ALA A 59 -3.87 -8.07 13.28
C ALA A 59 -2.80 -9.17 13.43
N LYS A 60 -2.62 -10.03 12.41
CA LYS A 60 -1.62 -11.13 12.39
C LYS A 60 -0.23 -10.68 11.89
N LEU A 61 -0.08 -9.43 11.48
CA LEU A 61 1.15 -8.86 10.89
C LEU A 61 1.81 -7.85 11.84
N ASP A 62 1.89 -8.17 13.13
CA ASP A 62 2.38 -7.30 14.21
C ASP A 62 3.86 -6.89 14.11
N ASP A 63 4.64 -7.60 13.30
CA ASP A 63 6.01 -7.24 12.96
C ASP A 63 6.12 -6.10 11.92
N TYR A 64 5.02 -5.67 11.28
CA TYR A 64 5.01 -4.66 10.23
C TYR A 64 4.27 -3.39 10.65
N THR A 65 4.66 -2.24 10.10
CA THR A 65 3.91 -0.98 10.27
C THR A 65 2.93 -0.86 9.12
N ILE A 66 1.63 -0.79 9.42
CA ILE A 66 0.57 -0.75 8.41
C ILE A 66 -0.06 0.63 8.40
N LEU A 67 0.04 1.30 7.25
CA LEU A 67 -0.56 2.61 7.01
C LEU A 67 -1.78 2.44 6.11
N TRP A 68 -2.98 2.57 6.68
CA TRP A 68 -4.24 2.41 5.95
C TRP A 68 -4.90 3.75 5.73
N ARG A 69 -5.00 4.17 4.45
CA ARG A 69 -5.81 5.32 4.08
C ARG A 69 -7.30 5.03 4.27
N MET A 70 -7.92 5.64 5.27
CA MET A 70 -9.33 5.45 5.62
C MET A 70 -9.94 6.79 6.08
N GLU A 71 -11.06 7.19 5.46
CA GLU A 71 -11.78 8.41 5.85
C GLU A 71 -12.84 8.13 6.94
N GLY A 72 -13.36 6.90 6.99
CA GLY A 72 -14.31 6.44 8.00
C GLY A 72 -13.65 6.02 9.31
N LYS A 73 -14.44 5.87 10.36
CA LYS A 73 -13.99 5.25 11.61
C LYS A 73 -14.06 3.72 11.49
N VAL A 74 -13.05 3.03 12.00
CA VAL A 74 -13.02 1.57 12.10
C VAL A 74 -12.56 1.22 13.51
N GLU A 75 -13.52 1.11 14.44
CA GLU A 75 -13.24 0.90 15.87
C GLU A 75 -12.38 -0.35 16.12
N GLN A 76 -12.59 -1.41 15.33
CA GLN A 76 -11.84 -2.65 15.44
C GLN A 76 -10.33 -2.45 15.15
N ALA A 77 -9.97 -1.50 14.29
CA ALA A 77 -8.60 -1.20 13.93
C ALA A 77 -7.88 -0.33 14.97
N GLU A 78 -8.62 0.52 15.72
CA GLU A 78 -8.03 1.46 16.69
C GLU A 78 -7.29 0.76 17.86
N SER A 79 -7.63 -0.50 18.13
CA SER A 79 -6.97 -1.32 19.17
C SER A 79 -5.65 -1.96 18.72
N ILE A 80 -5.34 -1.92 17.42
CA ILE A 80 -4.18 -2.61 16.83
C ILE A 80 -3.02 -1.61 16.70
N LYS A 81 -2.01 -1.76 17.54
CA LYS A 81 -0.93 -0.76 17.72
C LYS A 81 -0.14 -0.45 16.44
N HIS A 82 0.07 -1.44 15.59
CA HIS A 82 0.84 -1.33 14.36
C HIS A 82 -0.01 -1.01 13.13
N LEU A 83 -1.32 -0.79 13.32
CA LEU A 83 -2.26 -0.41 12.26
C LEU A 83 -2.71 1.03 12.45
N HIS A 84 -2.27 1.90 11.54
CA HIS A 84 -2.52 3.34 11.61
C HIS A 84 -3.51 3.76 10.52
N LEU A 85 -4.68 4.22 10.93
CA LEU A 85 -5.68 4.79 10.03
C LEU A 85 -5.37 6.26 9.78
N LEU A 86 -5.17 6.62 8.52
CA LEU A 86 -4.81 7.98 8.11
C LEU A 86 -5.82 8.50 7.08
N LYS A 87 -6.33 9.71 7.25
CA LYS A 87 -7.23 10.32 6.25
C LYS A 87 -6.48 10.64 4.95
N TRP A 88 -5.21 10.97 5.06
CA TRP A 88 -4.33 11.31 3.96
C TRP A 88 -2.97 10.65 4.13
N LEU A 89 -2.35 10.29 3.00
CA LEU A 89 -1.06 9.60 2.97
C LEU A 89 -0.20 10.18 1.83
N PRO A 90 1.06 10.60 2.11
CA PRO A 90 2.04 10.94 1.09
C PRO A 90 2.58 9.67 0.41
N GLN A 91 1.69 8.88 -0.23
CA GLN A 91 1.97 7.53 -0.73
C GLN A 91 3.24 7.48 -1.60
N LYS A 92 3.38 8.41 -2.56
CA LYS A 92 4.54 8.48 -3.46
C LYS A 92 5.87 8.62 -2.73
N ASP A 93 5.86 9.30 -1.60
CA ASP A 93 7.07 9.54 -0.84
C ASP A 93 7.38 8.41 0.14
N ILE A 94 6.34 7.82 0.74
CA ILE A 94 6.48 6.59 1.53
C ILE A 94 7.01 5.45 0.65
N MET A 95 6.56 5.35 -0.60
CA MET A 95 7.05 4.34 -1.55
C MET A 95 8.54 4.47 -1.92
N LYS A 96 9.18 5.61 -1.62
CA LYS A 96 10.63 5.79 -1.81
C LYS A 96 11.44 5.36 -0.58
N LEU A 97 10.78 5.00 0.52
CA LEU A 97 11.46 4.59 1.74
C LEU A 97 12.08 3.20 1.56
N PRO A 98 13.31 2.98 2.05
CA PRO A 98 14.01 1.71 1.87
C PRO A 98 13.36 0.54 2.62
N ASN A 99 12.52 0.82 3.63
CA ASN A 99 11.78 -0.18 4.38
C ASN A 99 10.33 -0.36 3.87
N MET A 100 9.96 0.24 2.73
CA MET A 100 8.69 -0.04 2.07
C MET A 100 8.68 -1.48 1.55
N LYS A 101 7.63 -2.24 1.89
CA LYS A 101 7.53 -3.68 1.53
C LYS A 101 6.36 -4.03 0.65
N LEU A 102 5.22 -3.36 0.83
CA LEU A 102 4.01 -3.77 0.11
C LEU A 102 3.03 -2.61 -0.08
N LEU A 103 2.56 -2.44 -1.32
CA LEU A 103 1.39 -1.62 -1.61
C LEU A 103 0.15 -2.51 -1.79
N ILE A 104 -0.85 -2.32 -0.95
CA ILE A 104 -2.21 -2.84 -1.16
C ILE A 104 -3.04 -1.73 -1.81
N ALA A 105 -3.55 -1.95 -3.01
CA ALA A 105 -4.26 -0.91 -3.76
C ALA A 105 -5.41 -1.45 -4.61
N HIS A 106 -6.30 -0.57 -5.04
CA HIS A 106 -7.39 -0.93 -5.96
C HIS A 106 -6.94 -1.21 -7.41
N GLY A 107 -5.68 -0.92 -7.78
CA GLY A 107 -5.17 -1.17 -9.12
C GLY A 107 -5.51 -0.10 -10.17
N GLY A 108 -5.79 1.14 -9.75
CA GLY A 108 -5.82 2.28 -10.66
C GLY A 108 -4.47 2.50 -11.35
N TYR A 109 -4.49 3.06 -12.56
CA TYR A 109 -3.31 3.21 -13.43
C TYR A 109 -2.10 3.88 -12.74
N ASN A 110 -2.35 4.91 -11.92
CA ASN A 110 -1.29 5.61 -11.20
C ASN A 110 -0.60 4.72 -10.15
N SER A 111 -1.36 3.96 -9.37
CA SER A 111 -0.79 3.06 -8.37
C SER A 111 0.00 1.91 -9.03
N PHE A 112 -0.46 1.43 -10.19
CA PHE A 112 0.29 0.45 -10.98
C PHE A 112 1.65 1.00 -11.45
N LEU A 113 1.68 2.22 -12.00
CA LEU A 113 2.93 2.87 -12.42
C LEU A 113 3.87 3.14 -11.24
N GLU A 114 3.36 3.61 -10.11
CA GLU A 114 4.15 3.88 -8.90
C GLU A 114 4.81 2.60 -8.37
N THR A 115 4.06 1.50 -8.33
CA THR A 115 4.55 0.17 -7.92
C THR A 115 5.68 -0.29 -8.83
N ALA A 116 5.45 -0.24 -10.14
CA ALA A 116 6.45 -0.63 -11.13
C ALA A 116 7.71 0.25 -11.11
N GLN A 117 7.58 1.56 -10.85
CA GLN A 117 8.71 2.48 -10.75
C GLN A 117 9.52 2.32 -9.46
N ALA A 118 8.85 2.02 -8.35
CA ALA A 118 9.49 1.88 -7.04
C ALA A 118 10.13 0.50 -6.85
N GLY A 119 9.77 -0.50 -7.66
CA GLY A 119 10.22 -1.89 -7.48
C GLY A 119 9.63 -2.55 -6.22
N VAL A 120 8.57 -1.96 -5.66
CA VAL A 120 7.84 -2.49 -4.50
C VAL A 120 6.73 -3.40 -5.04
N PRO A 121 6.53 -4.62 -4.51
CA PRO A 121 5.45 -5.48 -4.98
C PRO A 121 4.07 -5.01 -4.48
N ALA A 122 3.00 -5.56 -5.06
CA ALA A 122 1.64 -5.14 -4.73
C ALA A 122 0.64 -6.28 -4.50
N VAL A 123 -0.39 -5.98 -3.70
CA VAL A 123 -1.66 -6.73 -3.67
C VAL A 123 -2.74 -5.82 -4.23
N LEU A 124 -3.39 -6.26 -5.31
CA LEU A 124 -4.38 -5.45 -6.01
C LEU A 124 -5.79 -5.97 -5.75
N MET A 125 -6.71 -5.10 -5.35
CA MET A 125 -8.14 -5.40 -5.17
C MET A 125 -8.98 -4.53 -6.11
N PRO A 126 -9.17 -4.93 -7.38
CA PRO A 126 -9.98 -4.17 -8.34
C PRO A 126 -11.39 -3.91 -7.85
N LEU A 127 -11.80 -2.64 -7.89
CA LEU A 127 -13.14 -2.22 -7.49
C LEU A 127 -14.08 -2.06 -8.69
N PHE A 128 -13.64 -1.41 -9.76
CA PHE A 128 -14.45 -1.13 -10.95
C PHE A 128 -13.60 -0.71 -12.17
N ALA A 129 -14.25 -0.50 -13.31
CA ALA A 129 -13.65 -0.01 -14.56
C ALA A 129 -12.47 -0.86 -15.07
N ASP A 130 -11.38 -0.22 -15.49
CA ASP A 130 -10.19 -0.82 -16.10
C ASP A 130 -9.25 -1.49 -15.08
N GLN A 131 -9.48 -1.28 -13.78
CA GLN A 131 -8.64 -1.80 -12.69
C GLN A 131 -8.47 -3.32 -12.77
N LYS A 132 -9.50 -4.05 -13.19
CA LYS A 132 -9.45 -5.51 -13.34
C LYS A 132 -8.43 -5.91 -14.41
N ILE A 133 -8.41 -5.21 -15.54
CA ILE A 133 -7.48 -5.52 -16.65
C ILE A 133 -6.04 -5.23 -16.20
N ASN A 134 -5.81 -4.11 -15.53
CA ASN A 134 -4.48 -3.73 -15.02
C ASN A 134 -3.98 -4.73 -13.97
N ALA A 135 -4.84 -5.12 -13.03
CA ALA A 135 -4.51 -6.09 -11.99
C ALA A 135 -4.18 -7.48 -12.57
N MET A 136 -4.99 -7.97 -13.51
CA MET A 136 -4.71 -9.25 -14.17
C MET A 136 -3.39 -9.23 -14.96
N ARG A 137 -3.04 -8.09 -15.58
CA ARG A 137 -1.73 -7.92 -16.24
C ARG A 137 -0.60 -7.93 -15.22
N ALA A 138 -0.73 -7.18 -14.12
CA ALA A 138 0.26 -7.16 -13.05
C ALA A 138 0.52 -8.56 -12.48
N GLN A 139 -0.54 -9.33 -12.25
CA GLN A 139 -0.43 -10.72 -11.81
C GLN A 139 0.28 -11.62 -12.82
N ARG A 140 -0.09 -11.50 -14.10
CA ARG A 140 0.56 -12.27 -15.17
C ARG A 140 2.07 -11.98 -15.27
N PHE A 141 2.50 -10.77 -14.95
CA PHE A 141 3.91 -10.38 -14.94
C PHE A 141 4.60 -10.65 -13.59
N GLY A 142 3.93 -11.26 -12.61
CA GLY A 142 4.49 -11.53 -11.29
C GLY A 142 4.69 -10.29 -10.42
N ILE A 143 4.11 -9.15 -10.79
CA ILE A 143 4.27 -7.86 -10.09
C ILE A 143 3.32 -7.77 -8.89
N ALA A 144 2.18 -8.46 -8.96
CA ALA A 144 1.16 -8.38 -7.92
C ALA A 144 0.37 -9.67 -7.72
N ARG A 145 -0.14 -9.88 -6.50
CA ARG A 145 -1.28 -10.77 -6.24
C ARG A 145 -2.58 -10.00 -6.40
N VAL A 146 -3.68 -10.67 -6.77
CA VAL A 146 -4.98 -10.03 -7.00
C VAL A 146 -6.04 -10.63 -6.09
N LEU A 147 -6.72 -9.78 -5.34
CA LEU A 147 -7.84 -10.12 -4.50
C LEU A 147 -9.16 -9.97 -5.27
N ASP A 148 -10.05 -10.94 -5.09
CA ASP A 148 -11.45 -10.80 -5.49
C ASP A 148 -12.24 -10.18 -4.34
N LYS A 149 -12.67 -8.93 -4.52
CA LYS A 149 -13.46 -8.19 -3.52
C LYS A 149 -14.74 -8.89 -3.08
N LEU A 150 -15.28 -9.81 -3.91
CA LEU A 150 -16.51 -10.56 -3.62
C LEU A 150 -16.26 -11.81 -2.78
N ARG A 151 -15.00 -12.20 -2.58
CA ARG A 151 -14.61 -13.45 -1.92
C ARG A 151 -13.65 -13.21 -0.75
N LEU A 152 -13.59 -11.99 -0.23
CA LEU A 152 -12.67 -11.65 0.84
C LEU A 152 -13.01 -12.38 2.13
N THR A 153 -11.97 -13.02 2.67
CA THR A 153 -11.90 -13.47 4.06
C THR A 153 -10.57 -13.00 4.66
N PRO A 154 -10.45 -12.95 5.99
CA PRO A 154 -9.18 -12.66 6.66
C PRO A 154 -8.04 -13.57 6.18
N GLU A 155 -8.34 -14.85 5.94
CA GLU A 155 -7.36 -15.85 5.48
C GLU A 155 -6.85 -15.52 4.08
N ILE A 156 -7.76 -15.19 3.15
CA ILE A 156 -7.39 -14.85 1.77
C ILE A 156 -6.55 -13.57 1.73
N VAL A 157 -6.90 -12.56 2.54
CA VAL A 157 -6.12 -11.32 2.62
C VAL A 157 -4.73 -11.60 3.19
N HIS A 158 -4.67 -12.35 4.30
CA HIS A 158 -3.41 -12.67 4.96
C HIS A 158 -2.48 -13.50 4.06
N GLU A 159 -3.00 -14.53 3.40
CA GLU A 159 -2.26 -15.38 2.46
C GLU A 159 -1.71 -14.54 1.30
N ALA A 160 -2.53 -13.70 0.67
CA ALA A 160 -2.07 -12.85 -0.42
C ALA A 160 -0.97 -11.85 0.00
N VAL A 161 -1.02 -11.35 1.24
CA VAL A 161 0.01 -10.45 1.78
C VAL A 161 1.29 -11.23 2.10
N GLN A 162 1.19 -12.38 2.76
CA GLN A 162 2.34 -13.23 3.08
C GLN A 162 3.05 -13.73 1.83
N ASP A 163 2.31 -14.22 0.83
CA ASP A 163 2.84 -14.62 -0.47
C ASP A 163 3.77 -13.56 -1.08
N VAL A 164 3.35 -12.30 -1.00
CA VAL A 164 4.11 -11.19 -1.59
C VAL A 164 5.32 -10.81 -0.72
N LEU A 165 5.18 -10.86 0.60
CA LEU A 165 6.26 -10.53 1.53
C LEU A 165 7.35 -11.63 1.57
N ASP A 166 6.98 -12.89 1.35
CA ASP A 166 7.88 -14.05 1.35
C ASP A 166 8.58 -14.29 -0.01
N ASP A 167 7.97 -13.84 -1.12
CA ASP A 167 8.57 -13.89 -2.48
C ASP A 167 9.77 -12.90 -2.64
N GLU A 168 10.10 -12.06 -1.64
CA GLU A 168 11.29 -11.19 -1.63
C GLU A 168 12.64 -11.95 -1.41
N LYS A 169 12.73 -13.22 -1.82
CA LYS A 169 13.98 -14.02 -1.76
C LYS A 169 14.80 -13.98 -3.04
#